data_AF-A0A842HPW7-F1
#
_entry.id   AF-A0A842HPW7-F1
#
_cell.length_a   1.000
_cell.length_b   1.000
_cell.length_c   1.000
_cell.angle_alpha   90.00
_cell.angle_beta   90.00
_cell.angle_gamma   90.00
#
_symmetry.space_group_name_H-M   'P 1'
#
loop_
_entity.id
_entity.type
_entity.pdbx_description
1 polymer ?
#
loop_
_entity_poly.entity_id
_entity_poly.type
_entity_poly.pdbx_seq_one_letter_code
_entity_poly.pdbx_strand_id
1 'polypeptide(L)'
;MNETLDLFWGRALKIARHYDTDGMIFADLTGMADDFSAGFHEAIADTPEDKRQHAIATLQGKLNDAGSSDRYNDRYCEAFTELAASLNRIPIY
;
A
#
# COMPACT_ATOMS: atom_id res chain seq x y z
N MET A 1 -6.65 0.94 15.37
CA MET A 1 -6.74 1.59 14.04
C MET A 1 -5.43 2.25 13.65
N ASN A 2 -4.90 3.20 14.44
CA ASN A 2 -3.59 3.81 14.14
C ASN A 2 -2.46 2.76 14.06
N GLU A 3 -2.44 1.79 14.97
CA GLU A 3 -1.44 0.71 14.94
C GLU A 3 -1.48 -0.12 13.65
N THR A 4 -2.68 -0.42 13.12
CA THR A 4 -2.84 -1.10 11.83
C THR A 4 -2.29 -0.24 10.69
N LEU A 5 -2.63 1.05 10.67
CA LEU A 5 -2.15 1.99 9.66
C LEU A 5 -0.63 2.15 9.69
N ASP A 6 -0.03 2.22 10.89
CA ASP A 6 1.42 2.32 11.06
C ASP A 6 2.14 1.03 10.67
N LEU A 7 1.57 -0.14 10.99
CA LEU A 7 2.10 -1.43 10.58
C LEU A 7 2.11 -1.57 9.06
N PHE A 8 1.00 -1.22 8.40
CA PHE A 8 0.91 -1.30 6.93
C PHE A 8 1.73 -0.20 6.26
N TRP A 9 1.85 0.97 6.85
CA TRP A 9 2.82 1.96 6.40
C TRP A 9 4.27 1.43 6.45
N GLY A 10 4.65 0.77 7.54
CA GLY A 10 5.96 0.11 7.67
C GLY A 10 6.17 -1.00 6.63
N ARG A 11 5.12 -1.74 6.27
CA ARG A 11 5.16 -2.74 5.17
C ARG A 11 5.35 -2.08 3.81
N ALA A 12 4.63 -0.99 3.53
CA ALA A 12 4.78 -0.25 2.28
C ALA A 12 6.22 0.27 2.09
N LEU A 13 6.84 0.81 3.15
CA LEU A 13 8.25 1.23 3.12
C LEU A 13 9.21 0.08 2.81
N LYS A 14 8.94 -1.12 3.33
CA LYS A 14 9.76 -2.31 3.03
C LYS A 14 9.60 -2.75 1.58
N ILE A 15 8.39 -2.78 1.05
CA ILE A 15 8.11 -3.13 -0.35
C ILE A 15 8.80 -2.13 -1.28
N ALA A 16 8.63 -0.83 -1.05
CA ALA A 16 9.27 0.21 -1.86
C ALA A 16 10.81 0.09 -1.84
N ARG A 17 11.40 -0.18 -0.67
CA ARG A 17 12.84 -0.42 -0.55
C ARG A 17 13.30 -1.66 -1.33
N HIS A 18 12.55 -2.75 -1.26
CA HIS A 18 12.88 -3.98 -1.96
C HIS A 18 12.77 -3.80 -3.48
N TYR A 19 11.72 -3.12 -3.95
CA TYR A 19 11.54 -2.78 -5.36
C TYR A 19 12.69 -1.92 -5.92
N ASP A 20 13.17 -0.97 -5.12
CA ASP A 20 14.32 -0.14 -5.47
C ASP A 20 15.64 -0.92 -5.47
N THR A 21 15.89 -1.73 -4.44
CA THR A 21 17.21 -2.34 -4.18
C THR A 21 17.45 -3.63 -4.97
N ASP A 22 16.42 -4.45 -5.16
CA ASP A 22 16.58 -5.83 -5.64
C ASP A 22 16.42 -5.94 -7.17
N GLY A 23 16.27 -4.81 -7.87
CA GLY A 23 16.14 -4.81 -9.33
C GLY A 23 14.87 -5.48 -9.85
N MET A 24 13.84 -5.60 -9.00
CA MET A 24 12.56 -6.23 -9.32
C MET A 24 11.89 -5.58 -10.54
N ILE A 25 11.12 -6.39 -11.27
CA ILE A 25 10.28 -5.89 -12.37
C ILE A 25 8.90 -5.50 -11.83
N PHE A 26 8.19 -4.64 -12.55
CA PHE A 26 6.89 -4.13 -12.13
C PHE A 26 5.86 -5.24 -11.84
N ALA A 27 5.93 -6.39 -12.52
CA ALA A 27 5.04 -7.52 -12.24
C ALA A 27 5.20 -8.08 -10.81
N ASP A 28 6.43 -8.10 -10.28
CA ASP A 28 6.67 -8.53 -8.90
C ASP A 28 6.08 -7.51 -7.91
N LEU A 29 6.18 -6.21 -8.24
CA LEU A 29 5.56 -5.13 -7.48
C LEU A 29 4.04 -5.27 -7.42
N THR A 30 3.39 -5.57 -8.55
CA THR A 30 1.93 -5.78 -8.58
C THR A 30 1.49 -6.94 -7.70
N GLY A 31 2.21 -8.07 -7.73
CA GLY A 31 1.91 -9.21 -6.85
C GLY A 31 2.07 -8.88 -5.37
N MET A 32 3.16 -8.18 -5.01
CA MET A 32 3.35 -7.71 -3.63
C MET A 32 2.29 -6.68 -3.21
N ALA A 33 1.78 -5.87 -4.14
CA ALA A 33 0.73 -4.91 -3.87
C ALA A 33 -0.64 -5.58 -3.64
N ASP A 34 -0.95 -6.64 -4.41
CA ASP A 34 -2.15 -7.45 -4.18
C ASP A 34 -2.08 -8.15 -2.82
N ASP A 35 -0.96 -8.78 -2.46
CA ASP A 35 -0.76 -9.38 -1.13
C ASP A 35 -0.84 -8.34 0.00
N PHE A 36 -0.28 -7.15 -0.24
CA PHE A 36 -0.34 -6.04 0.70
C PHE A 36 -1.78 -5.59 0.97
N SER A 37 -2.57 -5.38 -0.09
CA SER A 37 -3.96 -4.94 0.01
C SER A 37 -4.85 -6.02 0.63
N ALA A 38 -4.68 -7.29 0.24
CA ALA A 38 -5.40 -8.42 0.83
C ALA A 38 -5.15 -8.51 2.34
N GLY A 39 -3.89 -8.42 2.77
CA GLY A 39 -3.55 -8.43 4.19
C GLY A 39 -4.11 -7.22 4.94
N PHE A 40 -4.20 -6.04 4.30
CA PHE A 40 -4.79 -4.85 4.92
C PHE A 40 -6.29 -5.01 5.10
N HIS A 41 -7.00 -5.47 4.06
CA HIS A 41 -8.44 -5.73 4.11
C HIS A 41 -8.79 -6.80 5.14
N GLU A 42 -7.99 -7.86 5.26
CA GLU A 42 -8.14 -8.87 6.31
C GLU A 42 -7.96 -8.25 7.70
N ALA A 43 -6.94 -7.41 7.91
CA ALA A 43 -6.66 -6.76 9.20
C ALA A 43 -7.77 -5.79 9.66
N ILE A 44 -8.62 -5.33 8.75
CA ILE A 44 -9.75 -4.44 9.03
C ILE A 44 -11.12 -5.11 8.78
N ALA A 45 -11.16 -6.42 8.56
CA ALA A 45 -12.39 -7.15 8.25
C ALA A 45 -13.41 -7.04 9.40
N ASP A 46 -12.96 -7.20 10.64
CA ASP A 46 -13.80 -7.09 11.85
C ASP A 46 -14.12 -5.63 12.25
N THR A 47 -13.60 -4.66 11.50
CA THR A 47 -13.88 -3.24 11.76
C THR A 47 -15.23 -2.84 11.13
N PRO A 48 -16.04 -2.00 11.81
CA PRO A 48 -17.24 -1.39 11.23
C PRO A 48 -16.98 -0.71 9.88
N GLU A 49 -17.92 -0.82 8.94
CA GLU A 49 -17.78 -0.33 7.56
C GLU A 49 -17.35 1.14 7.47
N ASP A 50 -17.93 2.01 8.31
CA ASP A 50 -17.60 3.44 8.38
C ASP A 50 -16.12 3.68 8.73
N LYS A 51 -15.61 2.88 9.68
CA LYS A 51 -14.20 2.95 10.12
C LYS A 51 -13.27 2.26 9.13
N ARG A 52 -13.76 1.24 8.41
CA ARG A 52 -13.00 0.52 7.37
C ARG A 52 -12.71 1.43 6.19
N GLN A 53 -13.73 2.11 5.67
CA GLN A 53 -13.59 3.08 4.59
C GLN A 53 -12.65 4.22 4.98
N HIS A 54 -12.76 4.70 6.22
CA HIS A 54 -11.84 5.71 6.73
C HIS A 54 -10.39 5.20 6.80
N ALA A 55 -10.16 3.95 7.21
CA ALA A 55 -8.82 3.37 7.27
C ALA A 55 -8.21 3.19 5.86
N ILE A 56 -9.00 2.71 4.90
CA ILE A 56 -8.60 2.59 3.49
C ILE A 56 -8.21 3.96 2.93
N ALA A 57 -9.08 4.96 3.06
CA ALA A 57 -8.83 6.31 2.57
C ALA A 57 -7.59 6.94 3.23
N THR A 58 -7.39 6.70 4.53
CA THR A 58 -6.24 7.23 5.27
C THR A 58 -4.92 6.62 4.77
N LEU A 59 -4.86 5.30 4.63
CA LEU A 59 -3.65 4.63 4.14
C LEU A 59 -3.38 4.99 2.68
N GLN A 60 -4.41 5.02 1.84
CA GLN A 60 -4.31 5.43 0.44
C GLN A 60 -3.78 6.87 0.31
N GLY A 61 -4.31 7.82 1.08
CA GLY A 61 -3.83 9.20 1.09
C GLY A 61 -2.35 9.28 1.45
N LYS A 62 -1.94 8.58 2.51
CA LYS A 62 -0.53 8.54 2.94
C LYS A 62 0.41 7.97 1.87
N LEU A 63 -0.05 6.95 1.13
CA LEU A 63 0.72 6.34 0.03
C LEU A 63 0.79 7.28 -1.19
N ASN A 64 -0.31 7.91 -1.59
CA ASN A 64 -0.33 8.86 -2.70
C ASN A 64 0.55 10.09 -2.42
N ASP A 65 0.50 10.62 -1.20
CA ASP A 65 1.34 11.74 -0.77
C ASP A 65 2.82 11.37 -0.84
N ALA A 66 3.18 10.14 -0.45
CA ALA A 66 4.54 9.64 -0.57
C ALA A 66 4.95 9.39 -2.03
N GLY A 67 4.03 8.88 -2.85
CA GLY A 67 4.23 8.66 -4.28
C GLY A 67 4.42 9.94 -5.10
N SER A 68 3.98 11.08 -4.58
CA SER A 68 4.12 12.40 -5.21
C SER A 68 5.20 13.26 -4.55
N SER A 69 6.01 12.69 -3.64
CA SER A 69 6.99 13.44 -2.85
C SER A 69 8.37 13.44 -3.49
N ASP A 70 9.00 14.62 -3.59
CA ASP A 70 10.41 14.77 -3.97
C ASP A 70 11.40 14.11 -2.99
N ARG A 71 10.90 13.61 -1.84
CA ARG A 71 11.71 12.93 -0.83
C ARG A 71 12.20 11.56 -1.30
N TYR A 72 11.45 10.92 -2.20
CA TYR A 72 11.71 9.56 -2.66
C TYR A 72 12.12 9.57 -4.13
N ASN A 73 12.88 8.55 -4.55
CA ASN A 73 13.24 8.38 -5.95
C ASN A 73 12.06 7.82 -6.76
N ASP A 74 12.20 7.81 -8.09
CA ASP A 74 11.13 7.37 -8.99
C ASP A 74 10.62 5.95 -8.69
N ARG A 75 11.50 5.01 -8.30
CA ARG A 75 11.11 3.64 -7.96
C ARG A 75 10.29 3.54 -6.68
N TYR A 76 10.68 4.28 -5.64
CA TYR A 76 9.87 4.37 -4.43
C TYR A 76 8.52 5.01 -4.72
N CYS A 77 8.49 6.08 -5.53
CA CYS A 77 7.26 6.76 -5.90
C CYS A 77 6.31 5.84 -6.68
N GLU A 78 6.84 5.07 -7.63
CA GLU A 78 6.09 4.05 -8.38
C GLU A 78 5.54 2.96 -7.46
N ALA A 79 6.36 2.47 -6.52
CA ALA A 79 5.92 1.48 -5.53
C ALA A 79 4.77 2.01 -4.65
N PHE A 80 4.86 3.23 -4.13
CA PHE A 80 3.78 3.80 -3.31
C PHE A 80 2.51 4.03 -4.11
N THR A 81 2.63 4.45 -5.37
CA THR A 81 1.47 4.66 -6.26
C THR A 81 0.76 3.34 -6.54
N GLU A 82 1.50 2.28 -6.83
CA GLU A 82 0.93 0.94 -7.07
C GLU A 82 0.28 0.36 -5.80
N LEU A 83 0.93 0.52 -4.64
CA LEU A 83 0.35 0.13 -3.36
C LEU A 83 -0.95 0.90 -3.06
N ALA A 84 -1.00 2.20 -3.33
CA ALA A 84 -2.21 3.01 -3.16
C ALA A 84 -3.35 2.55 -4.08
N ALA A 85 -3.02 2.19 -5.33
CA ALA A 85 -3.98 1.69 -6.30
C ALA A 85 -4.55 0.32 -5.88
N SER A 86 -3.70 -0.57 -5.36
CA SER A 86 -4.11 -1.92 -4.94
C SER A 86 -5.20 -1.92 -3.86
N LEU A 87 -5.21 -0.94 -2.96
CA LEU A 87 -6.20 -0.85 -1.87
C LEU A 87 -7.65 -0.75 -2.35
N ASN A 88 -7.86 -0.27 -3.58
CA ASN A 88 -9.19 -0.14 -4.21
C ASN A 88 -9.38 -1.08 -5.40
N ARG A 89 -8.43 -1.96 -5.72
CA ARG A 89 -8.65 -2.98 -6.73
C ARG A 89 -9.71 -3.95 -6.21
N ILE A 90 -10.83 -4.00 -6.93
CA ILE A 90 -11.83 -5.04 -6.71
C ILE A 90 -11.15 -6.36 -7.13
N PRO A 91 -10.99 -7.34 -6.22
CA PRO A 91 -10.44 -8.63 -6.62
C PRO A 91 -11.38 -9.25 -7.66
N ILE A 92 -10.85 -9.53 -8.84
CA ILE A 92 -11.55 -10.28 -9.88
C ILE A 92 -11.43 -11.75 -9.48
N TYR A 93 -12.41 -12.24 -8.71
CA TYR A 93 -12.59 -13.67 -8.43
C TYR A 93 -13.27 -14.38 -9.59
#